data_AF-A0A962B393-F1
#
_entry.id   AF-A0A962B393-F1
#
_cell.length_a   1.000
_cell.length_b   1.000
_cell.length_c   1.000
_cell.angle_alpha   90.00
_cell.angle_beta   90.00
_cell.angle_gamma   90.00
#
_symmetry.space_group_name_H-M   'P 1'
#
loop_
_entity.id
_entity.type
_entity.pdbx_description
1 polymer ?
#
loop_
_entity_poly.entity_id
_entity_poly.type
_entity_poly.pdbx_seq_one_letter_code
_entity_poly.pdbx_strand_id
1 'polypeptide(L)'
;MKAPIRKARTATKVPPVTSAPTLARPEKSPPPPPDAAPRPQVDKLKAMMADPARKWVWQKTSAEDYLSGIRLFAYRGAKGQLDCRELARGIDETRAAEQALDSAIAKQASSAAAPEAGGHLVRVRELARQTRAELMVESGKRCRGRKTR
;
A
#
# COMPACT_ATOMS: atom_id res chain seq x y z
N MET A 1 -55.15 37.84 37.65
CA MET A 1 -53.82 37.42 38.11
C MET A 1 -53.14 36.60 37.02
N LYS A 2 -51.83 36.83 36.83
CA LYS A 2 -50.83 36.07 36.05
C LYS A 2 -50.72 36.31 34.53
N ALA A 3 -49.57 36.88 34.20
CA ALA A 3 -48.94 37.10 32.90
C ALA A 3 -48.27 35.79 32.37
N PRO A 4 -47.74 35.78 31.12
CA PRO A 4 -47.57 34.61 30.25
C PRO A 4 -46.16 34.00 30.29
N ILE A 5 -45.98 32.71 29.94
CA ILE A 5 -44.63 32.14 29.70
C ILE A 5 -44.58 31.12 28.54
N ARG A 6 -44.07 31.64 27.42
CA ARG A 6 -43.13 31.12 26.41
C ARG A 6 -42.76 29.61 26.36
N LYS A 7 -42.74 29.11 25.11
CA LYS A 7 -42.03 27.92 24.61
C LYS A 7 -40.55 27.92 25.04
N ALA A 8 -40.08 26.78 25.54
CA ALA A 8 -38.65 26.49 25.67
C ALA A 8 -38.31 25.24 24.84
N ARG A 9 -37.70 25.45 23.67
CA ARG A 9 -36.89 24.45 22.97
C ARG A 9 -35.68 24.17 23.86
N THR A 10 -35.44 22.91 24.20
CA THR A 10 -34.16 22.50 24.77
C THR A 10 -33.09 22.64 23.70
N ALA A 11 -32.20 23.62 23.91
CA ALA A 11 -30.99 23.80 23.14
C ALA A 11 -29.95 22.79 23.64
N THR A 12 -29.70 21.74 22.85
CA THR A 12 -28.50 20.91 23.05
C THR A 12 -27.30 21.78 22.67
N LYS A 13 -26.58 22.22 23.71
CA LYS A 13 -25.35 22.99 23.66
C LYS A 13 -24.29 22.18 22.92
N VAL A 14 -23.97 22.57 21.69
CA VAL A 14 -22.77 22.13 20.97
C VAL A 14 -21.57 22.85 21.60
N PRO A 15 -20.57 22.15 22.15
CA PRO A 15 -19.33 22.79 22.55
C PRO A 15 -18.50 23.20 21.31
N PRO A 16 -17.89 24.40 21.31
CA PRO A 16 -17.08 24.85 20.20
C PRO A 16 -15.60 24.42 20.36
N VAL A 17 -15.06 23.97 19.23
CA VAL A 17 -13.67 24.02 18.73
C VAL A 17 -12.49 23.31 19.44
N THR A 18 -11.72 22.67 18.56
CA THR A 18 -10.25 22.54 18.55
C THR A 18 -9.62 21.51 19.48
N SER A 19 -9.32 20.34 18.89
CA SER A 19 -7.94 19.92 18.71
C SER A 19 -7.90 18.92 17.56
N ALA A 20 -7.39 19.37 16.41
CA ALA A 20 -6.87 18.46 15.42
C ALA A 20 -5.85 17.55 16.13
N PRO A 21 -5.86 16.22 15.91
CA PRO A 21 -4.69 15.44 16.27
C PRO A 21 -3.54 16.01 15.43
N THR A 22 -2.63 16.70 16.11
CA THR A 22 -1.30 17.00 15.60
C THR A 22 -0.82 15.73 14.91
N LEU A 23 -0.59 15.84 13.60
CA LEU A 23 0.13 14.83 12.84
C LEU A 23 1.41 14.55 13.62
N ALA A 24 1.41 13.45 14.37
CA ALA A 24 2.60 12.93 14.98
C ALA A 24 3.58 12.74 13.82
N ARG A 25 4.67 13.52 13.90
CA ARG A 25 5.92 13.36 13.17
C ARG A 25 6.17 11.86 12.96
N PRO A 26 6.62 11.40 11.77
CA PRO A 26 6.90 9.98 11.56
C PRO A 26 7.93 9.56 12.63
N GLU A 27 7.45 8.86 13.65
CA GLU A 27 8.28 8.28 14.67
C GLU A 27 9.07 7.19 13.96
N LYS A 28 10.34 7.51 13.69
CA LYS A 28 11.32 6.59 13.16
C LYS A 28 11.25 5.34 14.03
N SER A 29 10.75 4.25 13.46
CA SER A 29 10.60 2.98 14.19
C SER A 29 11.87 2.69 14.98
N PRO A 30 11.76 2.23 16.24
CA PRO A 30 12.92 1.94 17.05
C PRO A 30 13.85 1.00 16.27
N PRO A 31 15.18 1.24 16.31
CA PRO A 31 16.12 0.36 15.65
C PRO A 31 15.92 -1.07 16.20
N PRO A 32 16.05 -2.09 15.34
CA PRO A 32 15.99 -3.46 15.81
C PRO A 32 17.06 -3.68 16.91
N PRO A 33 16.82 -4.61 17.84
CA PRO A 33 17.80 -4.93 18.87
C PRO A 33 19.15 -5.28 18.25
N PRO A 34 20.28 -5.00 18.94
CA PRO A 34 21.63 -5.14 18.39
C PRO A 34 21.97 -6.56 17.91
N ASP A 35 21.22 -7.57 18.36
CA ASP A 35 21.39 -8.98 17.99
C ASP A 35 20.34 -9.50 16.98
N ALA A 36 19.54 -8.62 16.38
CA ALA A 36 18.60 -9.03 15.34
C ALA A 36 19.36 -9.53 14.11
N ALA A 37 19.12 -10.79 13.74
CA ALA A 37 19.67 -11.37 12.51
C ALA A 37 19.39 -10.45 11.30
N PRO A 38 20.33 -10.32 10.35
CA PRO A 38 20.13 -9.54 9.14
C PRO A 38 18.83 -9.96 8.44
N ARG A 39 18.02 -8.96 8.07
CA ARG A 39 16.78 -9.18 7.32
C ARG A 39 17.00 -8.73 5.88
N PRO A 40 17.52 -9.60 4.99
CA PRO A 40 17.92 -9.19 3.64
C PRO A 40 16.76 -8.57 2.84
N GLN A 41 15.51 -8.95 3.16
CA GLN A 41 14.32 -8.36 2.55
C GLN A 41 14.15 -6.88 2.90
N VAL A 42 14.43 -6.51 4.16
CA VAL A 42 14.32 -5.13 4.65
C VAL A 42 15.41 -4.26 4.05
N ASP A 43 16.64 -4.76 3.94
CA ASP A 43 17.74 -3.99 3.38
C ASP A 43 17.58 -3.79 1.87
N LYS A 44 17.06 -4.81 1.16
CA LYS A 44 16.67 -4.68 -0.23
C LYS A 44 15.54 -3.65 -0.44
N LEU A 45 14.50 -3.68 0.40
CA LEU A 45 13.44 -2.67 0.36
C LEU A 45 13.99 -1.26 0.60
N LYS A 46 14.84 -1.08 1.63
CA LYS A 46 15.50 0.21 1.90
C LYS A 46 16.32 0.68 0.71
N ALA A 47 17.09 -0.20 0.08
CA ALA A 47 17.88 0.13 -1.12
C ALA A 47 16.98 0.59 -2.28
N MET A 48 15.83 -0.06 -2.49
CA MET A 48 14.85 0.36 -3.50
C MET A 48 14.25 1.73 -3.19
N MET A 49 13.96 2.04 -1.92
CA MET A 49 13.43 3.34 -1.50
C MET A 49 14.49 4.45 -1.52
N ALA A 50 15.76 4.09 -1.38
CA ALA A 50 16.87 5.03 -1.45
C ALA A 50 17.27 5.40 -2.89
N ASP A 51 16.79 4.68 -3.91
CA ASP A 51 17.06 5.00 -5.32
C ASP A 51 16.18 6.17 -5.81
N PRO A 52 16.73 7.39 -5.97
CA PRO A 52 15.93 8.56 -6.35
C PRO A 52 15.46 8.49 -7.81
N ALA A 53 16.15 7.72 -8.64
CA ALA A 53 15.79 7.49 -10.04
C ALA A 53 14.81 6.32 -10.19
N ARG A 54 14.53 5.59 -9.10
CA ARG A 54 13.59 4.47 -9.05
C ARG A 54 13.77 3.50 -10.22
N LYS A 55 15.03 3.26 -10.61
CA LYS A 55 15.40 2.41 -11.76
C LYS A 55 14.84 1.02 -11.61
N TRP A 56 14.66 0.56 -10.37
CA TRP A 56 14.03 -0.70 -10.05
C TRP A 56 12.67 -0.87 -10.74
N VAL A 57 11.84 0.17 -10.91
CA VAL A 57 10.53 0.10 -11.59
C VAL A 57 10.63 -0.53 -12.99
N TRP A 58 11.73 -0.26 -13.69
CA TRP A 58 11.98 -0.73 -15.05
C TRP A 58 12.73 -2.06 -15.10
N GLN A 59 13.32 -2.48 -13.98
CA GLN A 59 14.01 -3.75 -13.87
C GLN A 59 13.03 -4.91 -13.76
N LYS A 60 13.40 -6.04 -14.37
CA LYS A 60 12.69 -7.30 -14.19
C LYS A 60 12.87 -7.76 -12.74
N THR A 61 11.77 -8.02 -12.06
CA THR A 61 11.79 -8.65 -10.73
C THR A 61 11.85 -10.16 -10.88
N SER A 62 12.60 -10.84 -10.00
CA SER A 62 12.54 -12.29 -9.89
C SER A 62 11.21 -12.73 -9.26
N ALA A 63 10.80 -13.99 -9.47
CA ALA A 63 9.59 -14.52 -8.87
C ALA A 63 9.68 -14.56 -7.34
N GLU A 64 10.83 -14.96 -6.80
CA GLU A 64 11.11 -15.01 -5.36
C GLU A 64 11.01 -13.62 -4.72
N ASP A 65 11.61 -12.60 -5.35
CA ASP A 65 11.53 -11.22 -4.85
C ASP A 65 10.09 -10.69 -4.85
N TYR A 66 9.28 -11.12 -5.81
CA TYR A 66 7.88 -10.73 -5.82
C TYR A 66 7.07 -11.44 -4.73
N LEU A 67 7.30 -12.74 -4.55
CA LEU A 67 6.68 -13.55 -3.50
C LEU A 67 7.06 -13.05 -2.10
N SER A 68 8.29 -12.55 -1.93
CA SER A 68 8.69 -11.90 -0.68
C SER A 68 7.89 -10.62 -0.35
N GLY A 69 7.17 -10.07 -1.32
CA GLY A 69 6.37 -8.85 -1.19
C GLY A 69 7.18 -7.55 -1.24
N ILE A 70 8.52 -7.61 -1.27
CA ILE A 70 9.40 -6.43 -1.29
C ILE A 70 9.03 -5.48 -2.42
N ARG A 71 8.81 -6.03 -3.63
CA ARG A 71 8.45 -5.27 -4.82
C ARG A 71 7.13 -4.52 -4.64
N LEU A 72 6.14 -5.16 -4.01
CA LEU A 72 4.84 -4.58 -3.71
C LEU A 72 4.94 -3.46 -2.66
N PHE A 73 5.68 -3.71 -1.58
CA PHE A 73 5.94 -2.69 -0.55
C PHE A 73 6.70 -1.49 -1.10
N ALA A 74 7.65 -1.71 -2.02
CA ALA A 74 8.35 -0.64 -2.71
C ALA A 74 7.38 0.25 -3.51
N TYR A 75 6.48 -0.34 -4.29
CA TYR A 75 5.44 0.43 -4.99
C TYR A 75 4.54 1.20 -4.03
N ARG A 76 4.06 0.59 -2.93
CA ARG A 76 3.21 1.28 -1.94
C ARG A 76 3.92 2.45 -1.26
N GLY A 77 5.20 2.28 -0.90
CA GLY A 77 6.01 3.31 -0.26
C GLY A 77 6.38 4.45 -1.21
N ALA A 78 6.69 4.13 -2.47
CA ALA A 78 7.13 5.12 -3.45
C ALA A 78 5.99 5.78 -4.24
N LYS A 79 4.73 5.32 -4.14
CA LYS A 79 3.62 5.77 -5.02
C LYS A 79 3.48 7.29 -5.17
N GLY A 80 3.68 8.05 -4.09
CA GLY A 80 3.60 9.52 -4.11
C GLY A 80 4.75 10.19 -4.87
N GLN A 81 5.86 9.48 -5.06
CA GLN A 81 7.07 9.93 -5.75
C GLN A 81 7.13 9.42 -7.20
N LEU A 82 6.36 8.40 -7.55
CA LEU A 82 6.32 7.85 -8.91
C LEU A 82 5.76 8.90 -9.90
N ASP A 83 6.37 9.00 -11.07
CA ASP A 83 5.81 9.75 -12.19
C ASP A 83 4.70 8.95 -12.91
N CYS A 84 4.03 9.55 -13.89
CA CYS A 84 2.90 8.90 -14.56
C CYS A 84 3.29 7.66 -15.38
N ARG A 85 4.50 7.59 -15.92
CA ARG A 85 5.00 6.41 -16.64
C ARG A 85 5.35 5.30 -15.66
N GLU A 86 5.98 5.64 -14.55
CA GLU A 86 6.29 4.72 -13.45
C GLU A 86 5.03 4.17 -12.79
N LEU A 87 4.00 5.01 -12.59
CA LEU A 87 2.69 4.59 -12.09
C LEU A 87 1.99 3.63 -13.04
N ALA A 88 1.97 3.93 -14.34
CA ALA A 88 1.41 3.03 -15.35
C ALA A 88 2.14 1.68 -15.35
N ARG A 89 3.47 1.70 -15.32
CA ARG A 89 4.30 0.50 -15.24
C ARG A 89 4.00 -0.33 -13.99
N GLY A 90 3.87 0.31 -12.82
CA GLY A 90 3.53 -0.38 -11.58
C GLY A 90 2.13 -0.99 -11.60
N ILE A 91 1.15 -0.32 -12.21
CA ILE A 91 -0.22 -0.87 -12.39
C ILE A 91 -0.18 -2.12 -13.28
N ASP A 92 0.56 -2.08 -14.38
CA ASP A 92 0.69 -3.21 -15.30
C ASP A 92 1.43 -4.39 -14.64
N GLU A 93 2.51 -4.12 -13.93
CA GLU A 93 3.30 -5.14 -13.23
C GLU A 93 2.47 -5.81 -12.13
N THR A 94 1.74 -5.04 -11.32
CA THR A 94 0.88 -5.58 -10.25
C THR A 94 -0.30 -6.37 -10.80
N ARG A 95 -0.91 -5.94 -11.90
CA ARG A 95 -1.93 -6.72 -12.61
C ARG A 95 -1.38 -8.06 -13.12
N ALA A 96 -0.21 -8.06 -13.76
CA ALA A 96 0.39 -9.28 -14.27
C ALA A 96 0.71 -10.27 -13.15
N ALA A 97 1.17 -9.77 -12.00
CA ALA A 97 1.45 -10.60 -10.85
C ALA A 97 0.20 -11.19 -10.21
N GLU A 98 -0.90 -10.43 -10.11
CA GLU A 98 -2.20 -10.95 -9.65
C GLU A 98 -2.60 -12.19 -10.48
N GLN A 99 -2.50 -12.09 -11.81
CA GLN A 99 -2.85 -13.19 -12.73
C GLN A 99 -1.92 -14.41 -12.57
N ALA A 100 -0.62 -14.16 -12.40
CA ALA A 100 0.37 -15.22 -12.17
C ALA A 100 0.12 -15.93 -10.84
N LEU A 101 -0.21 -15.18 -9.79
CA LEU A 101 -0.51 -15.71 -8.46
C LEU A 101 -1.83 -16.49 -8.44
N ASP A 102 -2.88 -16.00 -9.11
CA ASP A 102 -4.14 -16.73 -9.27
C ASP A 102 -3.90 -18.11 -9.91
N SER A 103 -3.07 -18.14 -10.95
CA SER A 103 -2.68 -19.39 -11.62
C SER A 103 -1.87 -20.31 -10.70
N ALA A 104 -0.96 -19.77 -9.90
CA ALA A 104 -0.16 -20.54 -8.96
C ALA A 104 -1.01 -21.12 -7.82
N ILE A 105 -1.95 -20.33 -7.28
CA ILE A 105 -2.90 -20.76 -6.24
C ILE A 105 -3.78 -21.89 -6.77
N ALA A 106 -4.32 -21.76 -7.98
CA ALA A 106 -5.15 -22.79 -8.59
C ALA A 106 -4.39 -24.12 -8.77
N LYS A 107 -3.15 -24.05 -9.27
CA LYS A 107 -2.26 -25.22 -9.41
C LYS A 107 -1.97 -25.87 -8.07
N GLN A 108 -1.72 -25.08 -7.03
CA GLN A 108 -1.46 -25.62 -5.71
C GLN A 108 -2.70 -26.28 -5.09
N ALA A 109 -3.89 -25.69 -5.27
CA ALA A 109 -5.15 -26.27 -4.81
C ALA A 109 -5.46 -27.61 -5.48
N SER A 110 -5.02 -27.81 -6.73
CA SER A 110 -5.12 -29.09 -7.43
C SER A 110 -4.04 -30.11 -7.07
N SER A 111 -3.01 -29.72 -6.29
CA SER A 111 -1.93 -30.61 -5.88
C SER A 111 -2.20 -31.19 -4.49
N ALA A 112 -1.85 -32.45 -4.24
CA ALA A 112 -1.94 -33.08 -2.92
C ALA A 112 -0.92 -32.53 -1.90
N ALA A 113 -0.13 -31.51 -2.27
CA ALA A 113 0.86 -30.88 -1.42
C ALA A 113 0.19 -29.95 -0.38
N ALA A 114 0.79 -29.90 0.82
CA ALA A 114 0.20 -29.34 2.02
C ALA A 114 -0.46 -27.94 1.84
N PRO A 115 -1.64 -27.70 2.46
CA PRO A 115 -2.42 -26.47 2.32
C PRO A 115 -1.70 -25.20 2.84
N GLU A 116 -0.68 -25.36 3.69
CA GLU A 116 0.08 -24.27 4.32
C GLU A 116 0.78 -23.33 3.32
N ALA A 117 1.33 -23.85 2.22
CA ALA A 117 2.06 -23.01 1.26
C ALA A 117 1.11 -22.06 0.49
N GLY A 118 -0.20 -22.38 0.45
CA GLY A 118 -1.20 -21.60 -0.27
C GLY A 118 -1.52 -20.30 0.45
N GLY A 119 -1.44 -20.29 1.78
CA GLY A 119 -1.68 -19.11 2.60
C GLY A 119 -0.68 -17.98 2.34
N HIS A 120 0.56 -18.29 1.94
CA HIS A 120 1.51 -17.26 1.53
C HIS A 120 1.14 -16.66 0.17
N LEU A 121 0.86 -17.48 -0.84
CA LEU A 121 0.47 -17.01 -2.18
C LEU A 121 -0.79 -16.14 -2.13
N VAL A 122 -1.81 -16.56 -1.35
CA VAL A 122 -3.04 -15.79 -1.17
C VAL A 122 -2.77 -14.42 -0.54
N ARG A 123 -1.89 -14.33 0.47
CA ARG A 123 -1.49 -13.06 1.10
C ARG A 123 -0.76 -12.14 0.13
N VAL A 124 0.20 -12.66 -0.65
CA VAL A 124 0.94 -11.87 -1.64
C VAL A 124 0.00 -11.38 -2.75
N ARG A 125 -0.95 -12.22 -3.18
CA ARG A 125 -1.95 -11.89 -4.19
C ARG A 125 -2.87 -10.75 -3.73
N GLU A 126 -3.33 -10.79 -2.48
CA GLU A 126 -4.12 -9.71 -1.91
C GLU A 126 -3.31 -8.41 -1.76
N LEU A 127 -2.04 -8.52 -1.34
CA LEU A 127 -1.14 -7.36 -1.30
C LEU A 127 -0.93 -6.75 -2.69
N ALA A 128 -0.82 -7.58 -3.73
CA ALA A 128 -0.70 -7.11 -5.12
C ALA A 128 -1.93 -6.32 -5.54
N ARG A 129 -3.12 -6.85 -5.26
CA ARG A 129 -4.40 -6.20 -5.52
C ARG A 129 -4.54 -4.84 -4.82
N GLN A 130 -4.20 -4.77 -3.54
CA GLN A 130 -4.23 -3.53 -2.78
C GLN A 130 -3.25 -2.51 -3.34
N THR A 131 -2.02 -2.94 -3.63
CA THR A 131 -0.99 -2.09 -4.23
C THR A 131 -1.47 -1.52 -5.56
N ARG A 132 -2.01 -2.36 -6.45
CA ARG A 132 -2.57 -1.93 -7.73
C ARG A 132 -3.67 -0.90 -7.56
N ALA A 133 -4.61 -1.13 -6.64
CA ALA A 133 -5.70 -0.19 -6.37
C ALA A 133 -5.15 1.17 -5.90
N GLU A 134 -4.17 1.19 -5.01
CA GLU A 134 -3.52 2.42 -4.57
C GLU A 134 -2.81 3.15 -5.71
N LEU A 135 -2.10 2.43 -6.59
CA LEU A 135 -1.44 3.03 -7.76
C LEU A 135 -2.45 3.60 -8.75
N MET A 136 -3.58 2.91 -8.99
CA MET A 136 -4.66 3.42 -9.85
C MET A 136 -5.30 4.69 -9.29
N VAL A 137 -5.51 4.75 -7.97
CA VAL A 137 -6.01 5.95 -7.30
C VAL A 137 -5.00 7.10 -7.45
N GLU A 138 -3.72 6.85 -7.21
CA GLU A 138 -2.66 7.86 -7.33
C GLU A 138 -2.51 8.37 -8.76
N SER A 139 -2.52 7.47 -9.74
CA SER A 139 -2.55 7.79 -11.17
C SER A 139 -3.79 8.60 -11.54
N GLY A 140 -4.98 8.20 -11.04
CA GLY A 140 -6.21 8.95 -11.25
C GLY A 140 -6.18 10.35 -10.65
N LYS A 141 -5.43 10.58 -9.57
CA LYS A 141 -5.26 11.93 -9.00
C LYS A 141 -4.32 12.81 -9.82
N ARG A 142 -3.24 12.25 -10.36
CA ARG A 142 -2.10 13.03 -10.89
C ARG A 142 -1.90 12.97 -12.41
N CYS A 143 -2.49 11.97 -13.06
CA CYS A 143 -2.20 11.62 -14.46
C CYS A 143 -3.39 11.81 -15.40
N ARG A 144 -4.56 12.24 -14.91
CA ARG A 144 -5.66 12.67 -15.78
C ARG A 144 -5.21 13.83 -16.66
N GLY A 145 -5.26 13.64 -17.98
CA GLY A 145 -4.89 14.63 -19.00
C GLY A 145 -3.50 14.46 -19.62
N ARG A 146 -2.62 13.63 -19.05
CA ARG A 146 -1.32 13.30 -19.67
C ARG A 146 -1.50 12.07 -20.56
N LYS A 147 -1.88 12.29 -21.83
CA LYS A 147 -1.69 11.27 -22.87
C LYS A 147 -0.21 10.87 -22.84
N THR A 148 0.06 9.64 -22.46
CA THR A 148 1.36 8.99 -22.65
C THR A 148 1.64 9.03 -24.15
N ARG A 149 2.49 9.98 -24.55
CA ARG A 149 3.02 10.11 -25.90
C ARG A 149 4.22 9.19 -26.07
#